data_AF-A0A955YBC9-F1
#
_entry.id   AF-A0A955YBC9-F1
#
_cell.length_a   1.000
_cell.length_b   1.000
_cell.length_c   1.000
_cell.angle_alpha   90.00
_cell.angle_beta   90.00
_cell.angle_gamma   90.00
#
_symmetry.space_group_name_H-M   'P 1'
#
loop_
_entity.id
_entity.type
_entity.pdbx_description
1 polymer ?
#
loop_
_entity_poly.entity_id
_entity_poly.type
_entity_poly.pdbx_seq_one_letter_code
_entity_poly.pdbx_strand_id
1 'polypeptide(L)'
;EACSRVRSVGSFRCLKTGWCTEVELEPVTGRTHQLRRHLLALGHPVLGDSRYVDGPVYRGNGLFLASVLLDLPALDSDGRVVVQAPLPAKFSSFRRREERRWSRWHSEG
;
A
#
# COMPACT_ATOMS: atom_id res chain seq x y z
N GLU A 1 -14.75 12.83 -12.36
CA GLU A 1 -14.53 12.12 -11.08
C GLU A 1 -13.22 11.33 -11.14
N ALA A 2 -12.74 10.81 -10.00
CA ALA A 2 -11.54 9.99 -9.95
C ALA A 2 -11.94 8.53 -9.62
N CYS A 3 -11.34 7.54 -10.29
CA CYS A 3 -11.73 6.13 -10.17
C CYS A 3 -10.51 5.22 -9.96
N SER A 4 -10.61 4.31 -8.98
CA SER A 4 -9.58 3.31 -8.68
C SER A 4 -10.22 1.98 -8.35
N ARG A 5 -9.59 0.87 -8.75
CA ARG A 5 -9.93 -0.46 -8.24
C ARG A 5 -9.04 -0.81 -7.05
N VAL A 6 -9.62 -1.52 -6.08
CA VAL A 6 -8.94 -1.93 -4.84
C VAL A 6 -9.23 -3.41 -4.62
N ARG A 7 -8.18 -4.20 -4.36
CA ARG A 7 -8.29 -5.60 -3.98
C ARG A 7 -7.47 -5.85 -2.73
N SER A 8 -8.08 -6.46 -1.70
CA SER A 8 -7.34 -6.87 -0.51
C SER A 8 -6.49 -8.11 -0.80
N VAL A 9 -5.20 -8.04 -0.46
CA VAL A 9 -4.25 -9.16 -0.52
C VAL A 9 -4.24 -9.91 0.80
N GLY A 10 -4.22 -9.18 1.92
CA GLY A 10 -4.21 -9.79 3.26
C GLY A 10 -4.13 -8.74 4.37
N SER A 11 -4.56 -9.13 5.57
CA SER A 11 -4.55 -8.27 6.76
C SER A 11 -3.72 -8.89 7.88
N PHE A 12 -3.02 -8.05 8.64
CA PHE A 12 -2.23 -8.47 9.80
C PHE A 12 -2.34 -7.44 10.94
N ARG A 13 -2.04 -7.90 12.16
CA ARG A 13 -2.04 -7.03 13.35
C ARG A 13 -0.75 -6.23 13.42
N CYS A 14 -0.90 -4.98 13.82
CA CYS A 14 0.17 -4.03 14.06
C CYS A 14 -0.02 -3.45 15.46
N LEU A 15 1.02 -3.47 16.29
CA LEU A 15 0.90 -3.00 17.67
C LEU A 15 0.53 -1.51 17.77
N LYS A 16 0.97 -0.70 16.78
CA LYS A 16 0.77 0.76 16.79
C LYS A 16 -0.51 1.22 16.09
N THR A 17 -0.89 0.55 15.01
CA THR A 17 -2.03 0.96 14.16
C THR A 17 -3.23 0.03 14.26
N GLY A 18 -3.17 -1.00 15.11
CA GLY A 18 -4.18 -2.04 15.26
C GLY A 18 -4.13 -3.05 14.12
N TRP A 19 -4.66 -2.68 12.96
CA TRP A 19 -4.65 -3.52 11.76
C TRP A 19 -3.99 -2.82 10.59
N CYS A 20 -3.31 -3.60 9.76
CA CYS A 20 -2.81 -3.17 8.45
C CYS A 20 -3.30 -4.15 7.39
N THR A 21 -3.72 -3.60 6.25
CA THR A 21 -4.14 -4.38 5.08
C THR A 21 -3.20 -4.08 3.92
N GLU A 22 -2.63 -5.13 3.33
CA GLU A 22 -1.95 -5.06 2.06
C GLU A 22 -3.00 -5.10 0.95
N VAL A 23 -2.93 -4.14 0.03
CA VAL A 23 -3.91 -3.97 -1.05
C VAL A 23 -3.20 -3.83 -2.39
N GLU A 24 -3.78 -4.43 -3.41
CA GLU A 24 -3.50 -4.10 -4.80
C GLU A 24 -4.41 -2.94 -5.21
N LEU A 25 -3.82 -1.98 -5.93
CA LEU A 25 -4.48 -0.76 -6.36
C LEU A 25 -4.26 -0.59 -7.85
N GLU A 26 -5.34 -0.30 -8.57
CA GLU A 26 -5.29 0.07 -9.98
C GLU A 26 -5.90 1.46 -10.16
N PRO A 27 -5.11 2.48 -10.55
CA PRO A 27 -5.66 3.79 -10.89
C PRO A 27 -6.30 3.75 -12.28
N VAL A 28 -7.65 3.74 -12.34
CA VAL A 28 -8.38 3.82 -13.62
C VAL A 28 -8.27 5.22 -14.24
N THR A 29 -8.17 6.24 -13.38
CA THR A 29 -7.83 7.63 -13.76
C THR A 29 -6.52 8.08 -13.10
N GLY A 30 -5.90 9.15 -13.59
CA GLY A 30 -4.58 9.64 -13.13
C GLY A 30 -4.59 10.96 -12.34
N ARG A 31 -5.51 11.18 -11.40
CA ARG A 31 -5.56 12.46 -10.64
C ARG A 31 -4.48 12.53 -9.56
N THR A 32 -4.04 13.74 -9.22
CA THR A 32 -3.04 13.97 -8.17
C THR A 32 -3.45 13.30 -6.85
N HIS A 33 -2.53 12.49 -6.29
CA HIS A 33 -2.71 11.72 -5.04
C HIS A 33 -3.98 10.86 -4.98
N GLN A 34 -4.52 10.43 -6.13
CA GLN A 34 -5.81 9.74 -6.19
C GLN A 34 -5.91 8.54 -5.24
N LEU A 35 -4.96 7.61 -5.33
CA LEU A 35 -4.96 6.40 -4.49
C LEU A 35 -4.91 6.73 -2.99
N ARG A 36 -4.09 7.72 -2.60
CA ARG A 36 -3.95 8.17 -1.21
C ARG A 36 -5.26 8.75 -0.67
N ARG A 37 -5.92 9.59 -1.47
CA ARG A 37 -7.20 10.21 -1.10
C ARG A 37 -8.35 9.21 -1.08
N HIS A 38 -8.40 8.27 -2.01
CA HIS A 38 -9.42 7.22 -2.03
C HIS A 38 -9.32 6.33 -0.80
N LEU A 39 -8.11 5.88 -0.48
CA LEU A 39 -7.87 5.06 0.70
C LEU A 39 -8.16 5.81 2.01
N LEU A 40 -7.84 7.10 2.08
CA LEU A 40 -8.25 7.96 3.20
C LEU A 40 -9.78 8.04 3.33
N ALA A 41 -10.49 8.28 2.21
CA ALA A 41 -11.95 8.40 2.20
C ALA A 41 -12.66 7.08 2.61
N LEU A 42 -12.01 5.94 2.35
CA LEU A 42 -12.46 4.62 2.82
C LEU A 42 -12.12 4.34 4.30
N GLY A 43 -11.46 5.26 5.01
CA GLY A 43 -11.03 5.06 6.39
C GLY A 43 -9.77 4.20 6.53
N HIS A 44 -9.09 3.87 5.42
CA HIS A 44 -7.90 3.02 5.39
C HIS A 44 -6.70 3.76 4.78
N PRO A 45 -6.22 4.86 5.38
CA PRO A 45 -5.17 5.67 4.77
C PRO A 45 -3.86 4.89 4.57
N VAL A 46 -3.08 5.30 3.57
CA VAL A 46 -1.80 4.67 3.25
C VAL A 46 -0.82 4.81 4.41
N LEU A 47 -0.18 3.70 4.78
CA LEU A 47 0.86 3.71 5.81
C LEU A 47 2.05 4.59 5.40
N GLY A 48 2.52 5.43 6.33
CA GLY A 48 3.62 6.36 6.06
C GLY A 48 3.20 7.67 5.38
N ASP A 49 1.90 7.89 5.16
CA ASP A 49 1.38 9.11 4.55
C ASP A 49 1.31 10.27 5.55
N SER A 50 2.34 11.11 5.55
CA SER A 50 2.41 12.30 6.42
C SER A 50 1.60 13.50 5.92
N ARG A 51 0.96 13.43 4.75
CA ARG A 51 0.16 14.56 4.22
C ARG A 51 -1.29 14.49 4.67
N TYR A 52 -1.82 13.27 4.80
CA TYR A 52 -3.25 13.05 5.03
C TYR A 52 -3.55 12.46 6.42
N VAL A 53 -2.54 12.08 7.20
CA VAL A 53 -2.72 11.47 8.53
C VAL A 53 -1.78 12.10 9.55
N ASP A 54 -2.37 12.59 10.65
CA ASP A 54 -1.67 13.00 11.86
C ASP A 54 -1.70 11.87 12.90
N GLY A 55 -0.58 11.61 13.59
CA GLY A 55 -0.50 10.58 14.64
C GLY A 55 0.73 9.67 14.56
N PRO A 56 0.74 8.53 15.29
CA PRO A 56 1.81 7.53 15.31
C PRO A 56 1.84 6.71 14.02
N VAL A 57 1.88 7.41 12.89
CA VAL A 57 2.20 6.85 11.58
C VAL A 57 3.63 6.30 11.66
N TYR A 58 3.94 5.29 10.87
CA TYR A 58 5.30 4.75 10.71
C TYR A 58 6.23 5.81 10.06
N ARG A 59 6.52 6.89 10.79
CA ARG A 59 7.32 8.04 10.35
C ARG A 59 8.75 7.56 10.07
N GLY A 60 9.37 8.12 9.05
CA GLY A 60 10.77 7.83 8.67
C GLY A 60 10.99 6.69 7.66
N ASN A 61 9.96 5.96 7.22
CA ASN A 61 10.11 4.89 6.21
C ASN A 61 9.48 5.23 4.83
N GLY A 62 9.10 6.50 4.66
CA GLY A 62 8.39 6.99 3.49
C GLY A 62 7.01 6.36 3.31
N LEU A 63 6.43 6.57 2.13
CA LEU A 63 5.11 6.07 1.79
C LEU A 63 5.15 4.56 1.47
N PHE A 64 4.21 3.78 2.03
CA PHE A 64 3.97 2.39 1.65
C PHE A 64 3.00 2.32 0.46
N LEU A 65 3.43 2.93 -0.64
CA LEU A 65 2.77 2.88 -1.94
C LEU A 65 3.87 2.79 -3.00
N ALA A 66 3.79 1.80 -3.87
CA ALA A 66 4.78 1.56 -4.92
C ALA A 66 4.07 1.11 -6.20
N SER A 67 4.51 1.64 -7.34
CA SER A 67 4.10 1.15 -8.65
C SER A 67 4.95 -0.08 -8.97
N VAL A 68 4.30 -1.23 -9.15
CA VAL A 68 4.99 -2.52 -9.40
C VAL A 68 4.67 -3.11 -10.78
N LEU A 69 3.64 -2.59 -11.46
CA LEU A 69 3.20 -3.04 -12.76
C LEU A 69 2.78 -1.81 -13.58
N LEU A 70 3.27 -1.75 -14.81
CA LEU A 70 2.80 -0.84 -15.84
C LEU A 70 2.43 -1.69 -17.05
N ASP A 71 1.21 -1.54 -17.55
CA ASP A 71 0.70 -2.27 -18.70
C ASP A 71 0.06 -1.26 -19.66
N LEU A 72 0.70 -1.06 -20.82
CA LEU A 72 0.34 -0.03 -21.78
C LEU A 72 0.28 -0.63 -23.20
N PRO A 73 -0.54 -0.06 -24.10
CA PRO A 73 -0.41 -0.37 -25.52
C PRO A 73 0.99 0.03 -26.02
N ALA A 74 1.55 -0.77 -26.92
CA ALA A 74 2.75 -0.37 -27.64
C ALA A 74 2.43 0.83 -28.56
N LEU A 75 3.40 1.74 -28.72
CA LEU A 75 3.18 2.99 -29.48
C LEU A 75 3.29 2.78 -31.00
N ASP A 76 4.04 1.75 -31.41
CA ASP A 76 4.47 1.51 -32.79
C ASP A 76 4.08 0.13 -33.32
N SER A 77 3.32 -0.64 -32.54
CA SER A 77 2.90 -1.99 -32.87
C SER A 77 1.58 -2.36 -32.19
N ASP A 78 0.88 -3.38 -32.69
CA ASP A 78 -0.39 -3.88 -32.14
C ASP A 78 -0.22 -4.67 -30.82
N GLY A 79 0.92 -4.49 -30.14
CA GLY A 79 1.29 -5.22 -28.93
C GLY A 79 0.99 -4.47 -27.63
N ARG A 80 1.40 -5.08 -26.51
CA ARG A 80 1.39 -4.45 -25.19
C ARG A 80 2.81 -4.40 -24.64
N VAL A 81 3.13 -3.32 -23.94
CA VAL A 81 4.36 -3.17 -23.17
C VAL A 81 4.00 -3.36 -21.70
N VAL A 82 4.51 -4.46 -21.13
CA VAL A 82 4.36 -4.75 -19.71
C VAL A 82 5.70 -4.58 -19.01
N VAL A 83 5.77 -3.65 -18.06
CA VAL A 83 6.94 -3.40 -17.23
C VAL A 83 6.60 -3.76 -15.79
N GLN A 84 7.41 -4.62 -15.19
CA GLN A 84 7.25 -5.05 -13.80
C GLN A 84 8.46 -4.63 -12.98
N ALA A 85 8.20 -4.19 -11.76
CA ALA A 85 9.21 -3.94 -10.74
C ALA A 85 8.93 -4.83 -9.53
N PRO A 86 9.97 -5.36 -8.86
CA PRO A 86 9.77 -6.16 -7.66
C PRO A 86 9.11 -5.32 -6.55
N LEU A 87 8.26 -5.95 -5.74
CA LEU A 87 7.69 -5.31 -4.56
C LEU A 87 8.83 -4.86 -3.63
N PRO A 88 8.86 -3.58 -3.19
CA PRO A 88 9.95 -3.11 -2.34
C PRO A 88 10.05 -3.93 -1.05
N ALA A 89 11.27 -4.40 -0.72
CA ALA A 89 11.54 -5.28 0.43
C ALA A 89 11.06 -4.70 1.78
N LYS A 90 10.85 -3.39 1.88
CA LYS A 90 10.28 -2.75 3.07
C LYS A 90 8.86 -3.21 3.39
N PHE A 91 8.05 -3.61 2.41
CA PHE A 91 6.68 -4.09 2.62
C PHE A 91 6.69 -5.41 3.40
N SER A 92 7.40 -6.41 2.86
CA SER A 92 7.53 -7.73 3.51
C SER A 92 8.29 -7.65 4.84
N SER A 93 9.32 -6.81 4.92
CA SER A 93 10.08 -6.60 6.16
C SER A 93 9.23 -5.95 7.26
N PHE A 94 8.37 -4.99 6.89
CA PHE A 94 7.42 -4.38 7.82
C PHE A 94 6.42 -5.40 8.35
N ARG A 95 5.74 -6.13 7.46
CA ARG A 95 4.76 -7.15 7.81
C ARG A 95 5.34 -8.20 8.77
N ARG A 96 6.45 -8.83 8.39
CA ARG A 96 7.14 -9.83 9.21
C ARG A 96 7.58 -9.29 10.57
N ARG A 97 7.96 -8.01 10.65
CA ARG A 97 8.33 -7.39 11.93
C ARG A 97 7.11 -7.22 12.84
N GLU A 98 5.99 -6.75 12.32
CA GLU A 98 4.78 -6.54 13.11
C GLU A 98 4.13 -7.87 13.53
N GLU A 99 4.12 -8.87 12.65
CA GLU A 99 3.66 -10.23 12.98
C GLU A 99 4.49 -10.82 14.14
N ARG A 100 5.83 -10.76 14.07
CA ARG A 100 6.70 -11.22 15.18
C ARG A 100 6.48 -10.46 16.48
N ARG A 101 6.25 -9.14 16.40
CA ARG A 101 5.96 -8.30 17.57
C ARG A 101 4.63 -8.69 18.21
N TRP A 102 3.60 -8.89 17.39
CA TRP A 102 2.29 -9.32 17.84
C TRP A 102 2.32 -10.71 18.49
N SER A 103 3.03 -11.67 17.88
CA SER A 103 3.19 -13.02 18.43
C SER A 103 3.86 -13.00 19.79
N ARG A 104 4.95 -12.23 19.97
CA ARG A 104 5.62 -12.10 21.28
C ARG A 104 4.69 -11.52 22.35
N TRP A 105 3.94 -10.48 21.99
CA TRP A 105 3.00 -9.85 22.92
C TRP A 105 1.86 -10.81 23.34
N HIS A 106 1.46 -11.74 22.47
CA HIS A 106 0.44 -12.76 22.80
C HIS A 106 1.00 -14.02 23.47
N SER A 107 2.29 -14.34 23.32
CA SER A 107 2.89 -15.50 23.99
C SER A 107 3.31 -15.22 25.43
N GLU A 108 3.36 -13.94 25.82
CA GLU A 108 3.76 -13.47 27.15
C GLU A 108 2.56 -13.08 28.04
N GLY A 109 1.33 -13.36 27.60
CA GLY A 109 0.08 -13.15 28.35
C GLY A 109 -0.77 -14.40 28.38
#